data_AF-D6R295-F1
#
_entry.id   AF-D6R295-F1
#
_cell.length_a   1.000
_cell.length_b   1.000
_cell.length_c   1.000
_cell.angle_alpha   90.00
_cell.angle_beta   90.00
_cell.angle_gamma   90.00
#
_symmetry.space_group_name_H-M   'P 1'
#
loop_
_entity.id
_entity.type
_entity.pdbx_description
1 polymer ?
#
loop_
_entity_poly.entity_id
_entity_poly.type
_entity_poly.pdbx_seq_one_letter_code
_entity_poly.pdbx_strand_id
1 'polypeptide(L)'
;IFVFFIFLSSFSYANDDKLYRADSRPPDEIKQSGGLMPRGQSEYFDRGTQMNINLYDHARGTQTGFVRHDDGYVSTSISLRSAHLVGQTILSGHSTYYIYVIATAPNMFNVNDVLGAYSPHPDEQEVSALGGIPYSQIYGWYRVHFGVLDEQLHRNRGYRDRYYSNLDIAPAADGYGLAGFPPEHRAWREEPWIHHAPPGCGNAPRSSMSNTCDEKTQSLGVKFLDEYQSKVKRQIFSGYQSDIDTHNRIKDEL
;
A
#
# COMPACT_ATOMS: atom_id res chain seq x y z
N ILE A 1 -30.00 29.46 -35.18
CA ILE A 1 -29.76 28.15 -34.55
C ILE A 1 -28.55 28.33 -33.64
N PHE A 2 -28.77 28.42 -32.33
CA PHE A 2 -27.70 28.49 -31.33
C PHE A 2 -27.50 27.09 -30.77
N VAL A 3 -26.33 26.51 -31.01
CA VAL A 3 -25.94 25.19 -30.47
C VAL A 3 -25.29 25.42 -29.11
N PHE A 4 -25.98 25.00 -28.05
CA PHE A 4 -25.44 24.98 -26.70
C PHE A 4 -24.54 23.74 -26.54
N PHE A 5 -23.23 23.95 -26.41
CA PHE A 5 -22.31 22.91 -25.97
C PHE A 5 -22.45 22.76 -24.46
N ILE A 6 -23.12 21.71 -24.01
CA ILE A 6 -23.13 21.31 -22.61
C ILE A 6 -21.80 20.59 -22.34
N PHE A 7 -20.87 21.28 -21.69
CA PHE A 7 -19.72 20.64 -21.05
C PHE A 7 -20.24 19.85 -19.85
N LEU A 8 -20.31 18.53 -20.00
CA LEU A 8 -20.45 17.61 -18.88
C LEU A 8 -19.15 17.65 -18.07
N SER A 9 -19.13 18.47 -17.03
CA SER A 9 -18.11 18.37 -15.98
C SER A 9 -18.35 17.06 -15.22
N SER A 10 -17.47 16.08 -15.41
CA SER A 10 -17.43 14.90 -14.55
C SER A 10 -17.17 15.37 -13.12
N PHE A 11 -18.17 15.23 -12.24
CA PHE A 11 -17.95 15.37 -10.81
C PHE A 11 -17.07 14.19 -10.37
N SER A 12 -15.77 14.42 -10.17
CA SER A 12 -14.94 13.50 -9.39
C SER A 12 -15.49 13.55 -7.96
N TYR A 13 -16.26 12.53 -7.59
CA TYR A 13 -16.61 12.32 -6.19
C TYR A 13 -15.32 12.02 -5.44
N ALA A 14 -14.95 12.88 -4.50
CA ALA A 14 -13.96 12.53 -3.49
C ALA A 14 -14.49 11.30 -2.75
N ASN A 15 -13.73 10.20 -2.75
CA ASN A 15 -14.02 9.05 -1.91
C ASN A 15 -13.11 9.10 -0.69
N ASP A 16 -13.73 8.98 0.48
CA ASP A 16 -13.02 8.89 1.75
C ASP A 16 -13.04 7.46 2.27
N ASP A 17 -12.93 6.50 1.36
CA ASP A 17 -12.85 5.08 1.69
C ASP A 17 -11.65 4.82 2.61
N LYS A 18 -11.82 3.87 3.52
CA LYS A 18 -10.83 3.51 4.53
C LYS A 18 -10.58 2.01 4.53
N LEU A 19 -9.31 1.67 4.69
CA LEU A 19 -8.80 0.33 4.92
C LEU A 19 -8.38 0.22 6.39
N TYR A 20 -8.26 -1.01 6.88
CA TYR A 20 -8.05 -1.30 8.29
C TYR A 20 -6.99 -2.38 8.45
N ARG A 21 -6.08 -2.22 9.41
CA ARG A 21 -5.06 -3.22 9.71
C ARG A 21 -4.86 -3.37 11.20
N ALA A 22 -5.00 -4.60 11.70
CA ALA A 22 -4.53 -4.95 13.04
C ALA A 22 -3.00 -5.11 13.04
N ASP A 23 -2.30 -4.46 13.96
CA ASP A 23 -0.86 -4.54 14.10
C ASP A 23 -0.46 -4.36 15.57
N SER A 24 0.53 -5.11 16.05
CA SER A 24 1.01 -5.05 17.43
C SER A 24 1.94 -3.86 17.67
N ARG A 25 2.56 -3.31 16.60
CA ARG A 25 3.45 -2.15 16.70
C ARG A 25 2.69 -0.90 17.13
N PRO A 26 3.16 -0.18 18.16
CA PRO A 26 2.47 1.00 18.69
C PRO A 26 2.65 2.23 17.79
N PRO A 27 1.77 3.25 17.92
CA PRO A 27 1.79 4.43 17.06
C PRO A 27 3.11 5.21 17.06
N ASP A 28 3.83 5.23 18.17
CA ASP A 28 5.14 5.91 18.26
C ASP A 28 6.22 5.20 17.44
N GLU A 29 6.21 3.87 17.42
CA GLU A 29 7.10 3.08 16.54
C GLU A 29 6.75 3.33 15.08
N ILE A 30 5.46 3.30 14.73
CA ILE A 30 4.98 3.58 13.37
C ILE A 30 5.36 4.99 12.92
N LYS A 31 5.35 5.97 13.82
CA LYS A 31 5.83 7.32 13.52
C LYS A 31 7.34 7.35 13.27
N GLN A 32 8.12 6.65 14.08
CA GLN A 32 9.59 6.59 13.95
C GLN A 32 10.02 5.92 12.64
N SER A 33 9.39 4.80 12.27
CA SER A 33 9.62 4.10 11.00
C SER A 33 9.09 4.85 9.77
N GLY A 34 8.34 5.93 9.97
CA GLY A 34 7.70 6.68 8.88
C GLY A 34 6.49 5.97 8.28
N GLY A 35 5.94 4.95 8.94
CA GLY A 35 4.75 4.22 8.52
C GLY A 35 4.66 2.79 9.03
N LEU A 36 3.68 2.02 8.52
CA LEU A 36 3.61 0.57 8.70
C LEU A 36 4.46 -0.11 7.63
N MET A 37 5.64 -0.58 8.02
CA MET A 37 6.63 -1.16 7.10
C MET A 37 6.43 -2.67 6.88
N PRO A 38 6.81 -3.19 5.69
CA PRO A 38 7.01 -4.62 5.48
C PRO A 38 8.15 -5.17 6.36
N ARG A 39 8.20 -6.49 6.54
CA ARG A 39 9.27 -7.16 7.28
C ARG A 39 10.61 -6.92 6.60
N GLY A 40 11.64 -6.66 7.41
CA GLY A 40 12.98 -6.42 6.93
C GLY A 40 13.25 -4.97 6.50
N GLN A 41 12.26 -4.08 6.62
CA GLN A 41 12.42 -2.64 6.40
C GLN A 41 12.20 -1.85 7.70
N SER A 42 13.16 -1.02 8.08
CA SER A 42 13.09 -0.20 9.30
C SER A 42 12.50 1.19 9.07
N GLU A 43 12.72 1.79 7.89
CA GLU A 43 12.28 3.14 7.55
C GLU A 43 11.70 3.22 6.13
N TYR A 44 10.62 3.99 5.96
CA TYR A 44 9.90 4.07 4.68
C TYR A 44 10.75 4.61 3.53
N PHE A 45 11.56 5.64 3.78
CA PHE A 45 12.39 6.26 2.75
C PHE A 45 13.82 5.71 2.72
N ASP A 46 14.15 4.72 3.55
CA ASP A 46 15.44 4.04 3.46
C ASP A 46 15.54 3.25 2.16
N ARG A 47 16.71 3.37 1.53
CA ARG A 47 17.07 2.73 0.27
C ARG A 47 18.25 1.77 0.43
N GLY A 48 18.86 1.72 1.61
CA GLY A 48 20.00 0.84 1.89
C GLY A 48 19.61 -0.64 1.96
N THR A 49 18.36 -0.92 2.35
CA THR A 49 17.85 -2.29 2.50
C THR A 49 16.87 -2.62 1.38
N GLN A 50 17.36 -3.29 0.33
CA GLN A 50 16.49 -3.70 -0.78
C GLN A 50 15.74 -4.97 -0.42
N MET A 51 14.46 -4.84 -0.04
CA MET A 51 13.59 -5.99 0.25
C MET A 51 13.08 -6.65 -1.04
N ASN A 52 12.73 -7.94 -0.96
CA ASN A 52 11.97 -8.60 -2.02
C ASN A 52 10.60 -7.94 -2.16
N ILE A 53 10.12 -7.70 -3.39
CA ILE A 53 8.80 -7.14 -3.70
C ILE A 53 8.10 -8.11 -4.65
N ASN A 54 7.20 -8.93 -4.10
CA ASN A 54 6.44 -9.92 -4.87
C ASN A 54 5.04 -10.11 -4.24
N LEU A 55 3.99 -9.75 -5.00
CA LEU A 55 2.60 -9.81 -4.50
C LEU A 55 2.10 -11.25 -4.30
N TYR A 56 2.44 -12.16 -5.22
CA TYR A 56 2.05 -13.57 -5.13
C TYR A 56 2.71 -14.27 -3.94
N ASP A 57 3.98 -14.00 -3.67
CA ASP A 57 4.67 -14.52 -2.49
C ASP A 57 4.10 -13.93 -1.21
N HIS A 58 3.89 -12.61 -1.17
CA HIS A 58 3.25 -11.92 -0.06
C HIS A 58 1.90 -12.56 0.29
N ALA A 59 1.01 -12.72 -0.69
CA ALA A 59 -0.35 -13.22 -0.49
C ALA A 59 -0.37 -14.67 0.03
N ARG A 60 0.64 -15.48 -0.33
CA ARG A 60 0.83 -16.85 0.18
C ARG A 60 1.51 -16.91 1.53
N GLY A 61 2.02 -15.79 2.03
CA GLY A 61 2.73 -15.68 3.30
C GLY A 61 1.88 -16.16 4.48
N THR A 62 2.51 -16.89 5.40
CA THR A 62 1.83 -17.38 6.61
C THR A 62 1.70 -16.27 7.66
N GLN A 63 0.54 -16.21 8.31
CA GLN A 63 0.21 -15.21 9.33
C GLN A 63 0.62 -15.68 10.73
N THR A 64 1.92 -15.81 11.00
CA THR A 64 2.44 -16.24 12.31
C THR A 64 2.84 -15.02 13.17
N GLY A 65 1.99 -14.68 14.15
CA GLY A 65 2.23 -13.57 15.09
C GLY A 65 2.14 -12.16 14.49
N PHE A 66 1.93 -12.03 13.17
CA PHE A 66 1.72 -10.78 12.45
C PHE A 66 0.74 -10.99 11.30
N VAL A 67 -0.10 -9.98 11.05
CA VAL A 67 -0.85 -9.89 9.79
C VAL A 67 0.14 -9.75 8.63
N ARG A 68 -0.14 -10.37 7.47
CA ARG A 68 0.76 -10.43 6.30
C ARG A 68 1.46 -9.09 6.06
N HIS A 69 2.79 -9.12 6.04
CA HIS A 69 3.65 -7.95 5.85
C HIS A 69 5.01 -8.31 5.24
N ASP A 70 5.14 -9.51 4.63
CA ASP A 70 6.38 -9.98 4.03
C ASP A 70 6.45 -9.59 2.54
N ASP A 71 7.58 -9.89 1.88
CA ASP A 71 7.76 -9.71 0.42
C ASP A 71 7.38 -8.33 -0.11
N GLY A 72 7.67 -7.30 0.69
CA GLY A 72 7.60 -5.90 0.28
C GLY A 72 6.20 -5.31 0.26
N TYR A 73 5.19 -6.02 0.75
CA TYR A 73 3.83 -5.51 0.87
C TYR A 73 3.35 -5.52 2.33
N VAL A 74 2.36 -4.68 2.64
CA VAL A 74 1.65 -4.69 3.93
C VAL A 74 0.15 -4.85 3.69
N SER A 75 -0.41 -5.91 4.24
CA SER A 75 -1.80 -6.30 4.10
C SER A 75 -2.77 -5.44 4.91
N THR A 76 -3.95 -5.18 4.36
CA THR A 76 -5.07 -4.51 5.02
C THR A 76 -6.40 -5.19 4.67
N SER A 77 -7.42 -4.95 5.49
CA SER A 77 -8.79 -5.38 5.28
C SER A 77 -9.68 -4.20 4.90
N ILE A 78 -10.73 -4.47 4.13
CA ILE A 78 -11.70 -3.44 3.70
C ILE A 78 -12.68 -2.97 4.79
N SER A 79 -12.68 -3.60 5.97
CA SER A 79 -13.58 -3.20 7.06
C SER A 79 -12.92 -3.34 8.43
N LEU A 80 -13.34 -2.47 9.36
CA LEU A 80 -12.91 -2.52 10.76
C LEU A 80 -13.20 -3.89 11.39
N ARG A 81 -14.37 -4.45 11.11
CA ARG A 81 -14.78 -5.76 11.62
C ARG A 81 -13.85 -6.86 11.11
N SER A 82 -13.53 -6.88 9.82
CA SER A 82 -12.61 -7.86 9.25
C SER A 82 -11.22 -7.75 9.88
N ALA A 83 -10.69 -6.52 10.00
CA ALA A 83 -9.40 -6.29 10.64
C ALA A 83 -9.39 -6.70 12.13
N HIS A 84 -10.48 -6.46 12.85
CA HIS A 84 -10.61 -6.91 14.25
C HIS A 84 -10.64 -8.43 14.36
N LEU A 85 -11.41 -9.13 13.52
CA LEU A 85 -11.44 -10.60 13.49
C LEU A 85 -10.06 -11.20 13.18
N VAL A 86 -9.36 -10.63 12.19
CA VAL A 86 -7.97 -11.00 11.84
C VAL A 86 -7.04 -10.76 13.03
N GLY A 87 -7.14 -9.61 13.70
CA GLY A 87 -6.41 -9.30 14.92
C GLY A 87 -6.66 -10.28 16.06
N GLN A 88 -7.91 -10.69 16.29
CA GLN A 88 -8.25 -11.70 17.29
C GLN A 88 -7.65 -13.08 16.97
N THR A 89 -7.59 -13.46 15.69
CA THR A 89 -6.99 -14.73 15.28
C THR A 89 -5.47 -14.72 15.44
N ILE A 90 -4.80 -13.66 14.97
CA ILE A 90 -3.35 -13.63 14.80
C ILE A 90 -2.62 -13.04 16.01
N LEU A 91 -3.24 -12.06 16.69
CA LEU A 91 -2.62 -11.26 17.75
C LEU A 91 -3.22 -11.55 19.13
N SER A 92 -3.96 -12.65 19.32
CA SER A 92 -4.60 -13.01 20.60
C SER A 92 -3.64 -13.10 21.80
N GLY A 93 -2.35 -13.38 21.56
CA GLY A 93 -1.30 -13.39 22.59
C GLY A 93 -0.87 -12.00 23.07
N HIS A 94 -1.25 -10.92 22.37
CA HIS A 94 -0.93 -9.56 22.75
C HIS A 94 -2.03 -8.99 23.66
N SER A 95 -1.65 -8.52 24.86
CA SER A 95 -2.58 -7.82 25.74
C SER A 95 -3.07 -6.49 25.13
N THR A 96 -2.26 -5.87 24.28
CA THR A 96 -2.63 -4.66 23.54
C THR A 96 -2.11 -4.74 22.11
N TYR A 97 -2.96 -4.40 21.16
CA TYR A 97 -2.59 -4.14 19.77
C TYR A 97 -3.44 -2.96 19.23
N TYR A 98 -3.19 -2.56 18.00
CA TYR A 98 -3.87 -1.41 17.38
C TYR A 98 -4.55 -1.83 16.10
N ILE A 99 -5.67 -1.19 15.78
CA ILE A 99 -6.25 -1.24 14.44
C ILE A 99 -6.05 0.13 13.81
N TYR A 100 -5.13 0.19 12.85
CA TYR A 100 -4.85 1.39 12.07
C TYR A 100 -5.93 1.59 11.02
N VAL A 101 -6.41 2.83 10.91
CA VAL A 101 -7.34 3.29 9.88
C VAL A 101 -6.51 3.99 8.81
N ILE A 102 -6.62 3.54 7.57
CA ILE A 102 -5.70 3.86 6.48
C ILE A 102 -6.51 4.39 5.30
N ALA A 103 -6.08 5.48 4.68
CA ALA A 103 -6.72 5.99 3.48
C ALA A 103 -6.31 5.18 2.24
N THR A 104 -7.20 5.12 1.24
CA THR A 104 -6.89 4.62 -0.09
C THR A 104 -5.83 5.51 -0.77
N ALA A 105 -4.95 4.88 -1.56
CA ALA A 105 -3.99 5.56 -2.42
C ALA A 105 -3.40 4.57 -3.45
N PRO A 106 -2.78 5.04 -4.55
CA PRO A 106 -2.33 4.15 -5.63
C PRO A 106 -1.15 3.24 -5.30
N ASN A 107 -0.67 3.15 -4.05
CA ASN A 107 0.21 2.07 -3.61
C ASN A 107 -0.55 0.80 -3.17
N MET A 108 -1.87 0.89 -3.07
CA MET A 108 -2.75 -0.20 -2.63
C MET A 108 -3.25 -1.00 -3.83
N PHE A 109 -3.14 -2.32 -3.74
CA PHE A 109 -3.63 -3.25 -4.76
C PHE A 109 -4.66 -4.21 -4.15
N ASN A 110 -5.83 -4.34 -4.78
CA ASN A 110 -6.77 -5.40 -4.44
C ASN A 110 -6.17 -6.74 -4.88
N VAL A 111 -5.85 -7.61 -3.92
CA VAL A 111 -5.17 -8.89 -4.18
C VAL A 111 -6.02 -9.80 -5.05
N ASN A 112 -7.34 -9.81 -4.82
CA ASN A 112 -8.26 -10.65 -5.60
C ASN A 112 -8.36 -10.19 -7.05
N ASP A 113 -8.36 -8.88 -7.29
CA ASP A 113 -8.45 -8.36 -8.65
C ASP A 113 -7.14 -8.60 -9.42
N VAL A 114 -5.99 -8.41 -8.77
CA VAL A 114 -4.67 -8.57 -9.40
C VAL A 114 -4.30 -10.03 -9.61
N LEU A 115 -4.57 -10.91 -8.64
CA LEU A 115 -4.23 -12.34 -8.74
C LEU A 115 -5.38 -13.19 -9.32
N GLY A 116 -6.59 -12.64 -9.43
CA GLY A 116 -7.76 -13.32 -10.00
C GLY A 116 -8.04 -14.65 -9.31
N ALA A 117 -8.26 -15.69 -10.13
CA ALA A 117 -8.49 -17.06 -9.65
C ALA A 117 -7.29 -17.68 -8.90
N TYR A 118 -6.13 -17.01 -8.91
CA TYR A 118 -4.91 -17.43 -8.22
C TYR A 118 -4.70 -16.73 -6.87
N SER A 119 -5.64 -15.88 -6.44
CA SER A 119 -5.62 -15.34 -5.08
C SER A 119 -5.73 -16.49 -4.08
N PRO A 120 -4.77 -16.67 -3.15
CA PRO A 120 -4.73 -17.82 -2.26
C PRO A 120 -5.80 -17.77 -1.16
N HIS A 121 -6.25 -16.57 -0.80
CA HIS A 121 -7.20 -16.33 0.29
C HIS A 121 -8.28 -15.32 -0.12
N PRO A 122 -9.13 -15.65 -1.11
CA PRO A 122 -10.07 -14.68 -1.68
C PRO A 122 -11.11 -14.17 -0.68
N ASP A 123 -11.48 -15.00 0.29
CA ASP A 123 -12.45 -14.65 1.34
C ASP A 123 -11.93 -13.58 2.31
N GLU A 124 -10.61 -13.37 2.39
CA GLU A 124 -10.03 -12.30 3.22
C GLU A 124 -10.23 -10.90 2.61
N GLN A 125 -10.52 -10.81 1.31
CA GLN A 125 -10.74 -9.56 0.57
C GLN A 125 -9.62 -8.53 0.85
N GLU A 126 -8.39 -9.01 0.71
CA GLU A 126 -7.19 -8.29 1.06
C GLU A 126 -6.88 -7.15 0.08
N VAL A 127 -6.46 -6.01 0.63
CA VAL A 127 -5.84 -4.91 -0.12
C VAL A 127 -4.43 -4.69 0.44
N SER A 128 -3.40 -4.81 -0.39
CA SER A 128 -2.00 -4.78 0.06
C SER A 128 -1.26 -3.56 -0.47
N ALA A 129 -0.50 -2.91 0.42
CA ALA A 129 0.29 -1.71 0.11
C ALA A 129 1.72 -2.08 -0.32
N LEU A 130 2.09 -1.76 -1.56
CA LEU A 130 3.46 -1.94 -2.08
C LEU A 130 4.42 -0.98 -1.34
N GLY A 131 5.46 -1.55 -0.73
CA GLY A 131 6.46 -0.84 0.07
C GLY A 131 5.96 -0.36 1.43
N GLY A 132 4.82 -0.86 1.88
CA GLY A 132 4.18 -0.46 3.13
C GLY A 132 3.36 0.82 3.04
N ILE A 133 2.91 1.29 4.20
CA ILE A 133 1.93 2.37 4.32
C ILE A 133 2.62 3.58 4.98
N PRO A 134 2.88 4.67 4.25
CA PRO A 134 3.51 5.86 4.82
C PRO A 134 2.66 6.46 5.94
N TYR A 135 3.32 7.03 6.96
CA TYR A 135 2.66 7.61 8.13
C TYR A 135 1.60 8.65 7.77
N SER A 136 1.80 9.42 6.69
CA SER A 136 0.83 10.42 6.23
C SER A 136 -0.46 9.84 5.67
N GLN A 137 -0.48 8.56 5.28
CA GLN A 137 -1.66 7.86 4.76
C GLN A 137 -2.52 7.26 5.88
N ILE A 138 -1.97 7.14 7.09
CA ILE A 138 -2.67 6.63 8.26
C ILE A 138 -3.59 7.73 8.81
N TYR A 139 -4.91 7.52 8.75
CA TYR A 139 -5.94 8.43 9.25
C TYR A 139 -5.95 8.51 10.79
N GLY A 140 -5.68 7.40 11.45
CA GLY A 140 -5.70 7.26 12.89
C GLY A 140 -5.64 5.80 13.31
N TRP A 141 -5.92 5.52 14.58
CA TRP A 141 -5.93 4.16 15.11
C TRP A 141 -6.90 4.00 16.28
N TYR A 142 -7.45 2.79 16.39
CA TYR A 142 -8.12 2.29 17.58
C TYR A 142 -7.13 1.46 18.39
N ARG A 143 -7.30 1.45 19.71
CA ARG A 143 -6.59 0.53 20.58
C ARG A 143 -7.47 -0.69 20.83
N VAL A 144 -6.88 -1.87 20.84
CA VAL A 144 -7.55 -3.09 21.28
C VAL A 144 -6.82 -3.62 22.50
N HIS A 145 -7.54 -3.79 23.61
CA HIS A 145 -6.98 -4.23 24.88
C HIS A 145 -7.69 -5.51 25.35
N PHE A 146 -6.94 -6.59 25.54
CA PHE A 146 -7.45 -7.94 25.80
C PHE A 146 -8.58 -8.34 24.85
N GLY A 147 -8.41 -7.99 23.57
CA GLY A 147 -9.36 -8.25 22.48
C GLY A 147 -10.59 -7.33 22.42
N VAL A 148 -10.76 -6.44 23.40
CA VAL A 148 -11.84 -5.44 23.41
C VAL A 148 -11.40 -4.18 22.67
N LEU A 149 -12.16 -3.81 21.65
CA LEU A 149 -11.90 -2.62 20.84
C LEU A 149 -12.33 -1.37 21.62
N ASP A 150 -11.40 -0.46 21.84
CA ASP A 150 -11.66 0.88 22.33
C ASP A 150 -12.16 1.73 21.16
N GLU A 151 -13.45 2.07 21.16
CA GLU A 151 -14.10 2.80 20.07
C GLU A 151 -13.61 4.25 19.92
N GLN A 152 -12.77 4.73 20.85
CA GLN A 152 -12.14 6.04 20.71
C GLN A 152 -11.07 6.03 19.61
N LEU A 153 -11.41 6.64 18.47
CA LEU A 153 -10.45 6.85 17.39
C LEU A 153 -9.43 7.93 17.75
N HIS A 154 -8.15 7.56 17.74
CA HIS A 154 -7.04 8.49 17.91
C HIS A 154 -6.60 9.00 16.54
N ARG A 155 -6.78 10.30 16.29
CA ARG A 155 -6.47 10.93 14.99
C ARG A 155 -4.96 11.14 14.82
N ASN A 156 -4.45 10.77 13.66
CA ASN A 156 -3.06 11.01 13.31
C ASN A 156 -2.85 12.46 12.81
N ARG A 157 -2.01 13.24 13.51
CA ARG A 157 -1.64 14.60 13.07
C ARG A 157 -0.79 14.62 11.79
N GLY A 158 -0.15 13.51 11.44
CA GLY A 158 0.59 13.34 10.19
C GLY A 158 -0.31 13.14 8.96
N TYR A 159 -1.59 12.86 9.15
CA TYR A 159 -2.52 12.60 8.05
C TYR A 159 -2.72 13.83 7.14
N ARG A 160 -2.99 13.60 5.85
CA ARG A 160 -3.26 14.65 4.85
C ARG A 160 -4.59 14.40 4.14
N ASP A 161 -5.68 14.75 4.83
CA ASP A 161 -7.06 14.51 4.41
C ASP A 161 -7.39 14.94 2.97
N ARG A 162 -7.14 16.21 2.63
CA ARG A 162 -7.37 16.75 1.28
C ARG A 162 -6.54 16.06 0.18
N TYR A 163 -5.40 15.48 0.52
CA TYR A 163 -4.57 14.77 -0.45
C TYR A 163 -5.11 13.37 -0.70
N TYR A 164 -5.31 12.60 0.38
CA TYR A 164 -5.70 11.19 0.26
C TYR A 164 -7.17 10.97 -0.07
N SER A 165 -8.08 11.87 0.29
CA SER A 165 -9.52 11.73 -0.06
C SER A 165 -9.81 12.01 -1.55
N ASN A 166 -8.77 12.37 -2.32
CA ASN A 166 -8.82 12.51 -3.77
C ASN A 166 -8.04 11.39 -4.49
N LEU A 167 -7.72 10.32 -3.77
CA LEU A 167 -6.92 9.21 -4.26
C LEU A 167 -7.62 7.87 -4.00
N ASP A 168 -7.51 7.00 -5.00
CA ASP A 168 -8.02 5.65 -4.97
C ASP A 168 -6.90 4.62 -4.89
N ILE A 169 -7.28 3.36 -4.62
CA ILE A 169 -6.39 2.22 -4.84
C ILE A 169 -5.95 2.16 -6.31
N ALA A 170 -4.83 1.50 -6.59
CA ALA A 170 -4.39 1.29 -7.96
C ALA A 170 -5.39 0.42 -8.71
N PRO A 171 -5.74 0.75 -9.97
CA PRO A 171 -6.52 -0.15 -10.80
C PRO A 171 -5.74 -1.45 -11.03
N ALA A 172 -6.45 -2.59 -11.12
CA ALA A 172 -5.82 -3.90 -11.26
C ALA A 172 -4.88 -4.01 -12.49
N ALA A 173 -5.16 -3.24 -13.55
CA ALA A 173 -4.29 -3.12 -14.73
C ALA A 173 -2.85 -2.72 -14.37
N ASP A 174 -2.65 -1.84 -13.39
CA ASP A 174 -1.32 -1.43 -12.91
C ASP A 174 -0.65 -2.53 -12.08
N GLY A 175 -1.43 -3.49 -11.57
CA GLY A 175 -0.97 -4.59 -10.74
C GLY A 175 -0.65 -5.88 -11.50
N TYR A 176 -1.22 -6.13 -12.68
CA TYR A 176 -1.04 -7.41 -13.38
C TYR A 176 0.42 -7.74 -13.70
N GLY A 177 1.23 -6.74 -14.08
CA GLY A 177 2.66 -6.91 -14.32
C GLY A 177 3.50 -7.04 -13.03
N LEU A 178 2.91 -6.73 -11.87
CA LEU A 178 3.49 -6.84 -10.54
C LEU A 178 2.95 -8.05 -9.75
N ALA A 179 2.10 -8.88 -10.38
CA ALA A 179 1.49 -10.03 -9.73
C ALA A 179 2.54 -10.99 -9.14
N GLY A 180 3.70 -11.13 -9.78
CA GLY A 180 4.85 -11.86 -9.23
C GLY A 180 4.72 -13.38 -9.27
N PHE A 181 3.89 -13.93 -10.17
CA PHE A 181 3.85 -15.37 -10.37
C PHE A 181 5.21 -15.91 -10.86
N PRO A 182 5.59 -17.14 -10.47
CA PRO A 182 6.78 -17.82 -11.02
C PRO A 182 6.76 -17.87 -12.56
N PRO A 183 7.92 -17.92 -13.23
CA PRO A 183 8.00 -17.80 -14.68
C PRO A 183 7.18 -18.85 -15.44
N GLU A 184 7.10 -20.08 -14.93
CA GLU A 184 6.36 -21.19 -15.52
C GLU A 184 4.86 -21.18 -15.21
N HIS A 185 4.42 -20.32 -14.29
CA HIS A 185 3.03 -20.26 -13.84
C HIS A 185 2.08 -19.97 -15.01
N ARG A 186 0.94 -20.68 -15.06
CA ARG A 186 0.03 -20.61 -16.21
C ARG A 186 -0.65 -19.25 -16.38
N ALA A 187 -0.77 -18.46 -15.31
CA ALA A 187 -1.33 -17.11 -15.37
C ALA A 187 -0.64 -16.24 -16.43
N TRP A 188 0.68 -16.34 -16.61
CA TRP A 188 1.41 -15.59 -17.65
C TRP A 188 1.05 -15.98 -19.09
N ARG A 189 0.21 -17.00 -19.28
CA ARG A 189 -0.31 -17.46 -20.58
C ARG A 189 -1.83 -17.29 -20.69
N GLU A 190 -2.44 -16.64 -19.72
CA GLU A 190 -3.88 -16.41 -19.62
C GLU A 190 -4.16 -14.90 -19.54
N GLU A 191 -5.33 -14.48 -19.99
CA GLU A 191 -5.79 -13.11 -19.75
C GLU A 191 -6.11 -12.91 -18.26
N PRO A 192 -5.81 -11.73 -17.68
CA PRO A 192 -5.23 -10.55 -18.33
C PRO A 192 -3.69 -10.48 -18.30
N TRP A 193 -3.01 -11.38 -17.56
CA TRP A 193 -1.58 -11.27 -17.27
C TRP A 193 -0.68 -11.48 -18.49
N ILE A 194 -1.13 -12.21 -19.51
CA ILE A 194 -0.38 -12.40 -20.75
C ILE A 194 0.02 -11.08 -21.42
N HIS A 195 -0.78 -10.02 -21.27
CA HIS A 195 -0.51 -8.69 -21.83
C HIS A 195 0.43 -7.84 -20.98
N HIS A 196 0.75 -8.29 -19.77
CA HIS A 196 1.52 -7.55 -18.76
C HIS A 196 2.75 -8.33 -18.27
N ALA A 197 3.02 -9.51 -18.84
CA ALA A 197 4.08 -10.40 -18.41
C ALA A 197 5.46 -9.71 -18.49
N PRO A 198 6.22 -9.66 -17.38
CA PRO A 198 7.60 -9.17 -17.43
C PRO A 198 8.47 -10.02 -18.36
N PRO A 199 9.57 -9.47 -18.90
CA PRO A 199 10.51 -10.24 -19.71
C PRO A 199 11.02 -11.48 -18.97
N GLY A 200 10.98 -12.64 -19.62
CA GLY A 200 11.36 -13.92 -19.03
C GLY A 200 10.18 -14.72 -18.45
N CYS A 201 8.99 -14.14 -18.33
CA CYS A 201 7.82 -14.83 -17.79
C CYS A 201 6.94 -15.46 -18.90
N GLY A 202 6.26 -16.58 -18.61
CA GLY A 202 5.28 -17.19 -19.50
C GLY A 202 5.87 -17.82 -20.77
N ASN A 203 5.51 -17.28 -21.94
CA ASN A 203 5.94 -17.81 -23.24
C ASN A 203 7.34 -17.35 -23.67
N ALA A 204 8.11 -16.72 -22.78
CA ALA A 204 9.47 -16.29 -23.07
C ALA A 204 10.41 -17.48 -23.37
N PRO A 205 11.46 -17.31 -24.18
CA PRO A 205 12.41 -18.38 -24.49
C PRO A 205 13.09 -18.94 -23.23
N ARG A 206 13.14 -20.28 -23.11
CA ARG A 206 13.61 -21.03 -21.93
C ARG A 206 15.01 -20.66 -21.42
N SER A 207 15.88 -20.17 -22.30
CA SER A 207 17.23 -19.68 -21.95
C SER A 207 17.24 -18.38 -21.12
N SER A 208 16.08 -17.76 -20.91
CA SER A 208 15.90 -16.50 -20.17
C SER A 208 14.92 -16.60 -18.98
N MET A 209 14.36 -17.77 -18.69
CA MET A 209 13.14 -17.83 -17.87
C MET A 209 13.34 -17.71 -16.35
N SER A 210 14.34 -18.38 -15.76
CA SER A 210 14.35 -18.53 -14.29
C SER A 210 14.74 -17.25 -13.55
N ASN A 211 15.87 -16.62 -13.89
CA ASN A 211 16.32 -15.44 -13.14
C ASN A 211 15.75 -14.14 -13.70
N THR A 212 15.52 -14.05 -15.01
CA THR A 212 15.09 -12.77 -15.63
C THR A 212 13.66 -12.39 -15.25
N CYS A 213 12.75 -13.35 -15.12
CA CYS A 213 11.37 -13.05 -14.71
C CYS A 213 11.31 -12.43 -13.31
N ASP A 214 11.96 -13.07 -12.32
CA ASP A 214 11.99 -12.62 -10.94
C ASP A 214 12.77 -11.30 -10.79
N GLU A 215 13.93 -11.18 -11.44
CA GLU A 215 14.71 -9.93 -11.48
C GLU A 215 13.90 -8.77 -12.08
N LYS A 216 13.13 -9.03 -13.15
CA LYS A 216 12.31 -8.01 -13.79
C LYS A 216 11.12 -7.62 -12.92
N THR A 217 10.44 -8.59 -12.32
CA THR A 217 9.37 -8.35 -11.33
C THR A 217 9.89 -7.46 -10.19
N GLN A 218 11.03 -7.81 -9.59
CA GLN A 218 11.67 -7.03 -8.54
C GLN A 218 11.99 -5.61 -9.01
N SER A 219 12.61 -5.46 -10.19
CA SER A 219 12.97 -4.13 -10.72
C SER A 219 11.76 -3.25 -11.02
N LEU A 220 10.66 -3.84 -11.48
CA LEU A 220 9.40 -3.13 -11.72
C LEU A 220 8.77 -2.68 -10.40
N GLY A 221 8.76 -3.53 -9.37
CA GLY A 221 8.27 -3.19 -8.04
C GLY A 221 9.07 -2.06 -7.40
N VAL A 222 10.41 -2.11 -7.49
CA VAL A 222 11.30 -1.05 -6.98
C VAL A 222 11.04 0.28 -7.70
N LYS A 223 10.93 0.25 -9.04
CA LYS A 223 10.64 1.45 -9.83
C LYS A 223 9.28 2.05 -9.45
N PHE A 224 8.26 1.21 -9.31
CA PHE A 224 6.93 1.64 -8.87
C PHE A 224 7.00 2.33 -7.50
N LEU A 225 7.69 1.71 -6.54
CA LEU A 225 7.85 2.25 -5.20
C LEU A 225 8.57 3.61 -5.23
N ASP A 226 9.64 3.75 -6.00
CA ASP A 226 10.38 5.00 -6.13
C ASP A 226 9.53 6.14 -6.70
N GLU A 227 8.71 5.85 -7.70
CA GLU A 227 7.79 6.82 -8.30
C GLU A 227 6.69 7.22 -7.31
N TYR A 228 6.13 6.27 -6.56
CA TYR A 228 5.14 6.54 -5.52
C TYR A 228 5.73 7.35 -4.36
N GLN A 229 6.89 6.95 -3.85
CA GLN A 229 7.57 7.65 -2.75
C GLN A 229 7.92 9.09 -3.13
N SER A 230 8.33 9.33 -4.38
CA SER A 230 8.56 10.66 -4.91
C SER A 230 7.32 11.56 -4.81
N LYS A 231 6.13 11.03 -5.10
CA LYS A 231 4.85 11.76 -4.94
C LYS A 231 4.55 12.06 -3.47
N VAL A 232 4.75 11.09 -2.59
CA VAL A 232 4.56 11.27 -1.13
C VAL A 232 5.53 12.32 -0.58
N LYS A 233 6.82 12.24 -0.90
CA LYS A 233 7.85 13.22 -0.48
C LYS A 233 7.47 14.63 -0.92
N ARG A 234 7.06 14.80 -2.18
CA ARG A 234 6.61 16.10 -2.70
C ARG A 234 5.45 16.66 -1.87
N GLN A 235 4.42 15.85 -1.62
CA GLN A 235 3.25 16.32 -0.87
C GLN A 235 3.60 16.71 0.58
N ILE A 236 4.42 15.89 1.26
CA ILE A 236 4.73 16.12 2.68
C ILE A 236 5.74 17.24 2.87
N PHE A 237 6.83 17.26 2.10
CA PHE A 237 7.92 18.21 2.29
C PHE A 237 7.62 19.59 1.70
N SER A 238 6.83 19.70 0.61
CA SER A 238 6.35 21.01 0.16
C SER A 238 5.46 21.68 1.21
N GLY A 239 4.66 20.90 1.95
CA GLY A 239 3.88 21.42 3.07
C GLY A 239 4.71 21.80 4.30
N TYR A 240 5.94 21.27 4.46
CA TYR A 240 6.85 21.69 5.53
C TYR A 240 7.67 22.93 5.18
N GLN A 241 7.82 23.23 3.89
CA GLN A 241 8.54 24.41 3.39
C GLN A 241 7.61 25.60 3.10
N SER A 242 6.30 25.48 3.36
CA SER A 242 5.33 26.55 3.10
C SER A 242 5.52 27.79 3.99
N ASP A 243 6.26 27.65 5.08
CA ASP A 243 6.46 28.70 6.07
C ASP A 243 7.65 29.61 5.72
N ILE A 244 8.34 29.35 4.60
CA ILE A 244 9.42 30.18 4.09
C ILE A 244 8.83 31.44 3.46
N ASP A 245 8.66 32.48 4.28
CA ASP A 245 8.33 33.81 3.81
C ASP A 245 9.60 34.55 3.33
N THR A 246 9.70 34.73 2.02
CA THR A 246 10.85 35.40 1.39
C THR A 246 10.88 36.90 1.71
N HIS A 247 9.74 37.50 2.02
CA HIS A 247 9.63 38.94 2.29
C HIS A 247 10.17 39.32 3.68
N ASN A 248 10.04 38.45 4.69
CA ASN A 248 10.59 38.70 6.01
C ASN A 248 12.12 38.55 6.08
N ARG A 249 12.73 37.71 5.22
CA ARG A 249 14.20 37.60 5.13
C ARG A 249 14.88 38.87 4.60
N ILE A 250 14.23 39.61 3.70
CA ILE A 250 14.78 40.84 3.12
C ILE A 250 14.79 41.99 4.16
N LYS A 251 13.94 41.95 5.19
CA LYS A 251 13.92 42.95 6.26
C LYS A 251 15.01 42.74 7.32
N ASP A 252 15.53 41.53 7.47
CA ASP A 252 16.62 41.22 8.39
C ASP A 252 18.01 41.43 7.75
N GLU A 253 18.06 41.62 6.43
CA GLU A 253 19.29 41.85 5.65
C GLU A 253 19.47 43.32 5.18
N LEU A 254 18.58 44.24 5.59
CA LEU A 254 18.65 45.69 5.36
C LEU A 254 18.73 46.47 6.68
#